data_AF-A0A4R9VE02-F1
#
_entry.id   AF-A0A4R9VE02-F1
#
_cell.length_a   1.000
_cell.length_b   1.000
_cell.length_c   1.000
_cell.angle_alpha   90.00
_cell.angle_beta   90.00
_cell.angle_gamma   90.00
#
_symmetry.space_group_name_H-M   'P 1'
#
loop_
_entity.id
_entity.type
_entity.pdbx_description
1 polymer ?
#
loop_
_entity_poly.entity_id
_entity_poly.type
_entity_poly.pdbx_seq_one_letter_code
_entity_poly.pdbx_strand_id
1 'polypeptide(L)'
;KGMLTAAVSGEIFASPSVEAVLAAIRAVTGPAGCLLIVKNYTGDRLNFGLAAEKARAEGFRVEMVIVADDIALPDIAQPRGVAGTLFVHKIAGHLSEAGRDLAEIA
;
A
#
# COMPACT_ATOMS: atom_id res chain seq x y z
N LYS A 1 12.13 3.81 10.00
CA LYS A 1 13.33 2.95 9.96
C LYS A 1 12.91 1.48 10.04
N GLY A 2 13.10 0.69 8.98
CA GLY A 2 12.84 -0.77 8.98
C GLY A 2 11.39 -1.21 8.77
N MET A 3 10.48 -0.28 8.46
CA MET A 3 9.02 -0.46 8.29
C MET A 3 8.48 0.63 7.34
N LEU A 4 7.18 0.94 7.42
CA LEU A 4 6.50 1.98 6.64
C LEU A 4 7.19 3.35 6.73
N THR A 5 7.23 4.05 5.59
CA THR A 5 7.66 5.45 5.49
C THR A 5 6.55 6.41 5.96
N ALA A 6 5.30 6.11 5.62
CA ALA A 6 4.12 6.88 6.01
C ALA A 6 2.90 5.97 6.12
N ALA A 7 1.86 6.46 6.80
CA ALA A 7 0.55 5.83 6.86
C ALA A 7 -0.52 6.90 6.59
N VAL A 8 -1.56 6.54 5.85
CA VAL A 8 -2.66 7.44 5.50
C VAL A 8 -3.90 7.00 6.26
N SER A 9 -4.31 7.79 7.25
CA SER A 9 -5.46 7.50 8.10
C SER A 9 -6.73 8.08 7.50
N GLY A 10 -7.74 7.24 7.31
CA GLY A 10 -9.11 7.67 7.06
C GLY A 10 -9.89 7.85 8.37
N GLU A 11 -11.20 8.08 8.23
CA GLU A 11 -12.14 8.06 9.35
C GLU A 11 -12.31 6.64 9.91
N ILE A 12 -12.99 6.52 11.05
CA ILE A 12 -13.24 5.22 11.71
C ILE A 12 -13.93 4.26 10.73
N PHE A 13 -13.25 3.14 10.43
CA PHE A 13 -13.68 2.11 9.48
C PHE A 13 -13.97 2.59 8.05
N ALA A 14 -13.38 3.71 7.64
CA ALA A 14 -13.46 4.23 6.28
C ALA A 14 -12.07 4.31 5.65
N SER A 15 -11.98 3.95 4.37
CA SER A 15 -10.75 4.16 3.60
C SER A 15 -10.41 5.65 3.55
N PRO A 16 -9.12 6.05 3.62
CA PRO A 16 -8.72 7.41 3.31
C PRO A 16 -9.13 7.78 1.88
N SER A 17 -9.28 9.08 1.61
CA SER A 17 -9.62 9.59 0.28
C SER A 17 -8.45 9.44 -0.70
N VAL A 18 -8.76 9.42 -2.00
CA VAL A 18 -7.78 9.40 -3.09
C VAL A 18 -6.76 10.53 -2.95
N GLU A 19 -7.22 11.74 -2.64
CA GLU A 19 -6.36 12.91 -2.52
C GLU A 19 -5.42 12.82 -1.31
N ALA A 20 -5.87 12.23 -0.19
CA ALA A 20 -5.00 12.00 0.96
C ALA A 20 -3.88 10.99 0.64
N VAL A 21 -4.21 9.91 -0.07
CA VAL A 21 -3.21 8.92 -0.52
C VAL A 21 -2.24 9.53 -1.52
N LEU A 22 -2.74 10.28 -2.51
CA LEU A 22 -1.91 10.96 -3.50
C LEU A 22 -0.98 12.00 -2.86
N ALA A 23 -1.47 12.77 -1.89
CA ALA A 23 -0.65 13.70 -1.13
C ALA A 23 0.49 12.99 -0.37
N ALA A 24 0.21 11.84 0.24
CA ALA A 24 1.25 11.05 0.91
C ALA A 24 2.29 10.51 -0.09
N ILE A 25 1.87 9.99 -1.25
CA ILE A 25 2.77 9.54 -2.32
C ILE A 25 3.71 10.69 -2.70
N ARG A 26 3.17 11.87 -3.05
CA ARG A 26 3.97 13.04 -3.43
C ARG A 26 4.94 13.48 -2.33
N ALA A 27 4.54 13.38 -1.07
CA ALA A 27 5.34 13.83 0.06
C ALA A 27 6.55 12.94 0.36
N VAL A 28 6.48 11.63 0.06
CA VAL A 28 7.51 10.66 0.50
C VAL A 28 8.18 9.88 -0.62
N THR A 29 7.72 10.02 -1.86
CA THR A 29 8.23 9.23 -2.99
C THR A 29 9.36 9.97 -3.70
N GLY A 30 10.57 9.41 -3.62
CA GLY A 30 11.73 9.86 -4.39
C GLY A 30 11.92 9.08 -5.71
N PRO A 31 13.08 9.24 -6.38
CA PRO A 31 13.38 8.56 -7.65
C PRO A 31 13.33 7.03 -7.60
N ALA A 32 13.54 6.44 -6.42
CA ALA A 32 13.43 4.99 -6.20
C ALA A 32 11.98 4.47 -6.32
N GLY A 33 10.99 5.36 -6.22
CA GLY A 33 9.57 5.02 -6.22
C GLY A 33 9.04 4.63 -4.83
N CYS A 34 7.77 4.22 -4.77
CA CYS A 34 7.13 3.75 -3.55
C CYS A 34 6.26 2.52 -3.77
N LEU A 35 6.13 1.72 -2.71
CA LEU A 35 5.23 0.57 -2.65
C LEU A 35 4.03 0.92 -1.77
N LEU A 36 2.83 0.79 -2.32
CA LEU A 36 1.57 0.86 -1.57
C LEU A 36 1.21 -0.54 -1.06
N ILE A 37 1.14 -0.71 0.26
CA ILE A 37 0.69 -1.96 0.89
C ILE A 37 -0.76 -1.77 1.34
N VAL A 38 -1.69 -2.43 0.65
CA VAL A 38 -3.13 -2.17 0.75
C VAL A 38 -3.84 -3.41 1.28
N LYS A 39 -4.65 -3.25 2.33
CA LYS A 39 -5.49 -4.36 2.83
C LYS A 39 -6.64 -4.60 1.85
N ASN A 40 -7.05 -5.85 1.66
CA ASN A 40 -8.06 -6.20 0.68
C ASN A 40 -9.49 -5.84 1.13
N TYR A 41 -9.80 -4.55 1.12
CA TYR A 41 -11.14 -3.98 1.26
C TYR A 41 -11.45 -3.13 0.02
N THR A 42 -12.71 -3.13 -0.42
CA THR A 42 -13.11 -2.45 -1.66
C THR A 42 -12.76 -0.96 -1.65
N GLY A 43 -13.04 -0.26 -0.55
CA GLY A 43 -12.71 1.17 -0.41
C GLY A 43 -11.21 1.43 -0.53
N ASP A 44 -10.41 0.66 0.20
CA ASP A 44 -8.95 0.76 0.18
C ASP A 44 -8.42 0.54 -1.25
N ARG A 45 -8.86 -0.53 -1.93
CA ARG A 45 -8.40 -0.85 -3.29
C ARG A 45 -8.75 0.22 -4.32
N LEU A 46 -9.96 0.74 -4.28
CA LEU A 46 -10.40 1.76 -5.22
C LEU A 46 -9.65 3.08 -4.98
N ASN A 47 -9.53 3.51 -3.72
CA ASN A 47 -8.93 4.80 -3.40
C ASN A 47 -7.41 4.79 -3.61
N PHE A 48 -6.72 3.74 -3.16
CA PHE A 48 -5.27 3.62 -3.37
C PHE A 48 -4.92 3.32 -4.83
N GLY A 49 -5.73 2.50 -5.51
CA GLY A 49 -5.53 2.22 -6.94
C GLY A 49 -5.64 3.48 -7.79
N LEU A 50 -6.69 4.29 -7.56
CA LEU A 50 -6.85 5.55 -8.29
C LEU A 50 -5.75 6.56 -7.94
N ALA A 51 -5.31 6.62 -6.68
CA ALA A 51 -4.18 7.47 -6.28
C ALA A 51 -2.87 7.02 -6.95
N ALA A 52 -2.63 5.71 -7.07
CA ALA A 52 -1.47 5.15 -7.76
C ALA A 52 -1.48 5.51 -9.25
N GLU A 53 -2.62 5.38 -9.93
CA GLU A 53 -2.76 5.78 -11.34
C GLU A 53 -2.49 7.28 -11.55
N LYS A 54 -3.05 8.13 -10.69
CA LYS A 54 -2.78 9.58 -10.73
C LYS A 54 -1.28 9.88 -10.50
N ALA A 55 -0.66 9.25 -9.51
CA ALA A 55 0.76 9.44 -9.23
C ALA A 55 1.65 8.95 -10.38
N ARG A 56 1.32 7.82 -11.03
CA ARG A 56 2.02 7.34 -12.22
C ARG A 56 1.91 8.32 -13.38
N ALA A 57 0.73 8.92 -13.59
CA ALA A 57 0.53 9.97 -14.58
C ALA A 57 1.36 11.24 -14.30
N GLU A 58 1.70 11.50 -13.03
CA GLU A 58 2.61 12.58 -12.61
C GLU A 58 4.11 12.20 -12.72
N GLY A 59 4.42 10.96 -13.12
CA GLY A 59 5.79 10.48 -13.29
C GLY A 59 6.39 9.78 -12.06
N PHE A 60 5.61 9.55 -11.00
CA PHE A 60 6.08 8.74 -9.87
C PHE A 60 6.12 7.26 -10.24
N ARG A 61 7.20 6.57 -9.85
CA ARG A 61 7.24 5.09 -9.85
C ARG A 61 6.45 4.59 -8.62
N VAL A 62 5.34 3.90 -8.87
CA VAL A 62 4.47 3.38 -7.81
C VAL A 62 4.10 1.95 -8.12
N GLU A 63 4.32 1.04 -7.16
CA GLU A 63 3.79 -0.32 -7.16
C GLU A 63 2.74 -0.48 -6.05
N MET A 64 1.87 -1.49 -6.19
CA MET A 64 0.82 -1.76 -5.21
C MET A 64 0.67 -3.26 -4.97
N VAL A 65 0.74 -3.67 -3.70
CA VAL A 65 0.46 -5.04 -3.25
C VAL A 65 -0.80 -5.08 -2.41
N ILE A 66 -1.63 -6.08 -2.65
CA ILE A 66 -2.87 -6.31 -1.91
C ILE A 66 -2.64 -7.43 -0.90
N VAL A 67 -2.85 -7.15 0.38
CA VAL A 67 -2.79 -8.14 1.45
C VAL A 67 -4.18 -8.74 1.67
N ALA A 68 -4.29 -10.05 1.53
CA ALA A 68 -5.53 -10.83 1.61
C ALA A 68 -5.29 -12.12 2.44
N ASP A 69 -4.83 -11.96 3.68
CA ASP A 69 -4.36 -13.04 4.54
C ASP A 69 -5.46 -13.77 5.35
N ASP A 70 -6.68 -13.22 5.40
CA ASP A 70 -7.75 -13.80 6.20
C ASP A 70 -8.38 -15.06 5.59
N ILE A 71 -8.19 -16.19 6.24
CA ILE A 71 -8.71 -17.51 5.81
C ILE A 71 -10.04 -17.89 6.49
N ALA A 72 -10.65 -17.01 7.29
CA ALA A 72 -11.84 -17.36 8.08
C ALA A 72 -13.09 -17.66 7.23
N LEU A 73 -13.14 -17.19 5.99
CA LEU A 73 -14.28 -17.33 5.08
C LEU A 73 -13.80 -18.00 3.77
N PRO A 74 -13.85 -19.33 3.64
CA PRO A 74 -13.25 -20.04 2.51
C PRO A 74 -13.94 -19.75 1.16
N ASP A 75 -15.23 -19.41 1.16
CA ASP A 75 -16.02 -19.19 -0.07
C ASP A 75 -16.08 -17.73 -0.52
N ILE A 76 -15.36 -16.82 0.15
CA ILE A 76 -15.32 -15.41 -0.26
C ILE A 76 -14.38 -15.24 -1.46
N ALA A 77 -14.86 -14.55 -2.51
CA ALA A 77 -14.05 -14.29 -3.70
C ALA A 77 -12.80 -13.42 -3.42
N GLN A 78 -12.83 -12.64 -2.34
CA GLN A 78 -11.78 -11.69 -1.98
C GLN A 78 -11.52 -11.75 -0.46
N PRO A 79 -10.54 -12.56 -0.02
CA PRO A 79 -10.18 -12.67 1.39
C PRO A 79 -9.77 -11.32 1.96
N ARG A 80 -10.15 -11.01 3.20
CA ARG A 80 -9.82 -9.72 3.82
C ARG A 80 -8.32 -9.61 4.10
N GLY A 81 -7.81 -8.39 4.15
CA GLY A 81 -6.47 -8.10 4.71
C GLY A 81 -6.57 -7.75 6.19
N VAL A 82 -5.94 -8.51 7.07
CA VAL A 82 -6.00 -8.33 8.53
C VAL A 82 -4.59 -8.25 9.12
N ALA A 83 -4.34 -8.92 10.26
CA ALA A 83 -3.11 -8.79 11.03
C ALA A 83 -1.84 -9.19 10.25
N GLY A 84 -1.94 -10.09 9.26
CA GLY A 84 -0.81 -10.51 8.42
C GLY A 84 -0.15 -9.35 7.68
N THR A 85 -0.88 -8.27 7.43
CA THR A 85 -0.36 -7.01 6.86
C THR A 85 0.86 -6.49 7.61
N LEU A 86 0.92 -6.65 8.94
CA LEU A 86 2.05 -6.20 9.74
C LEU A 86 3.36 -6.91 9.34
N PHE A 87 3.30 -8.20 9.01
CA PHE A 87 4.47 -8.95 8.56
C PHE A 87 4.91 -8.51 7.16
N VAL A 88 3.94 -8.19 6.28
CA VAL A 88 4.24 -7.60 4.96
C VAL A 88 4.97 -6.27 5.12
N HIS A 89 4.49 -5.37 5.99
CA HIS A 89 5.19 -4.12 6.31
C HIS A 89 6.62 -4.37 6.80
N LYS A 90 6.82 -5.38 7.65
CA LYS A 90 8.12 -5.68 8.24
C LYS A 90 9.13 -6.22 7.24
N ILE A 91 8.68 -7.06 6.30
CA ILE A 91 9.52 -7.64 5.24
C ILE A 91 9.83 -6.56 4.20
N ALA A 92 8.81 -5.89 3.67
CA ALA A 92 8.99 -4.81 2.69
C ALA A 92 9.86 -3.68 3.24
N GLY A 93 9.63 -3.27 4.49
CA GLY A 93 10.45 -2.25 5.15
C GLY A 93 11.90 -2.67 5.36
N HIS A 94 12.19 -3.97 5.55
CA HIS A 94 13.57 -4.45 5.61
C HIS A 94 14.26 -4.40 4.24
N LEU A 95 13.59 -4.88 3.19
CA LEU A 95 14.13 -4.85 1.82
C LEU A 95 14.34 -3.41 1.33
N SER A 96 13.41 -2.52 1.67
CA SER A 96 13.52 -1.08 1.35
C SER A 96 14.73 -0.44 2.02
N GLU A 97 14.95 -0.67 3.33
CA GLU A 97 16.14 -0.15 4.03
C GLU A 97 17.45 -0.78 3.53
N ALA A 98 17.39 -2.02 3.04
CA ALA A 98 18.52 -2.69 2.41
C ALA A 98 18.80 -2.18 0.98
N GLY A 99 18.01 -1.23 0.46
CA GLY A 99 18.22 -0.60 -0.84
C GLY A 99 17.83 -1.46 -2.04
N ARG A 100 16.92 -2.44 -1.86
CA ARG A 100 16.40 -3.25 -2.98
C ARG A 100 15.53 -2.39 -3.90
N ASP A 101 15.50 -2.73 -5.20
CA ASP A 101 14.67 -2.01 -6.18
C ASP A 101 13.18 -2.27 -5.93
N LEU A 102 12.34 -1.29 -6.28
CA LEU A 102 10.90 -1.36 -6.10
C LEU A 102 10.26 -2.63 -6.69
N ALA A 103 10.72 -3.08 -7.87
CA ALA A 103 10.18 -4.26 -8.53
C ALA A 103 10.52 -5.58 -7.81
N GLU A 104 11.56 -5.58 -6.98
CA GLU A 104 11.92 -6.74 -6.15
C GLU A 104 11.19 -6.75 -4.81
N ILE A 105 10.79 -5.57 -4.31
CA ILE A 105 10.04 -5.45 -3.05
C ILE A 105 8.55 -5.77 -3.26
N ALA A 106 8.01 -5.44 -4.43
CA ALA A 106 6.61 -5.68 -4.82
C ALA A 106 6.32 -7.15 -5.12
#